data_AF-A0A7C5PZV6-F1
#
_entry.id   AF-A0A7C5PZV6-F1
#
_cell.length_a   1.000
_cell.length_b   1.000
_cell.length_c   1.000
_cell.angle_alpha   90.00
_cell.angle_beta   90.00
_cell.angle_gamma   90.00
#
_symmetry.space_group_name_H-M   'P 1'
#
loop_
_entity.id
_entity.type
_entity.pdbx_description
1 polymer ?
#
loop_
_entity_poly.entity_id
_entity_poly.type
_entity_poly.pdbx_seq_one_letter_code
_entity_poly.pdbx_strand_id
1 'polypeptide(L)'
;MSRRLYRPAAVAAEDIRAVRRLLGESQADFAARWGRCRRSVIRWERWGHAFRGTGVAGLDATHIEIWADTCLEACRRLRRDPSLIDQF
;
A
#
# COMPACT_ATOMS: atom_id res chain seq x y z
N MET A 1 9.38 -19.31 9.26
CA MET A 1 8.48 -19.54 8.11
C MET A 1 7.32 -18.56 8.15
N SER A 2 7.45 -17.34 7.64
CA SER A 2 6.35 -16.36 7.71
C SER A 2 6.49 -15.31 6.62
N ARG A 3 5.62 -15.35 5.58
CA ARG A 3 5.30 -14.21 4.68
C ARG A 3 4.27 -14.54 3.58
N ARG A 4 3.28 -15.41 3.85
CA ARG A 4 2.28 -15.82 2.83
C ARG A 4 0.83 -15.51 3.18
N LEU A 5 0.61 -14.56 4.09
CA LEU A 5 -0.72 -14.11 4.45
C LEU A 5 -0.84 -12.65 4.03
N TYR A 6 -1.78 -12.37 3.14
CA TYR A 6 -2.05 -11.09 2.48
C TYR A 6 -1.17 -10.75 1.27
N ARG A 7 -1.39 -11.50 0.19
CA ARG A 7 -0.83 -11.20 -1.14
C ARG A 7 -1.96 -10.96 -2.16
N PRO A 8 -2.76 -9.88 -2.02
CA PRO A 8 -3.87 -9.64 -2.93
C PRO A 8 -3.35 -9.46 -4.36
N ALA A 9 -3.88 -10.24 -5.30
CA ALA A 9 -3.55 -10.13 -6.72
C ALA A 9 -4.03 -8.79 -7.32
N ALA A 10 -5.09 -8.22 -6.73
CA ALA A 10 -5.61 -6.89 -7.01
C ALA A 10 -6.17 -6.28 -5.71
N VAL A 11 -6.06 -4.97 -5.60
CA VAL A 11 -6.49 -4.17 -4.45
C VAL A 11 -7.48 -3.13 -4.92
N ALA A 12 -8.57 -2.93 -4.19
CA ALA A 12 -9.60 -1.97 -4.54
C ALA A 12 -9.11 -0.52 -4.36
N ALA A 13 -9.71 0.40 -5.11
CA ALA A 13 -9.38 1.83 -5.07
C ALA A 13 -9.58 2.43 -3.66
N GLU A 14 -10.60 1.98 -2.96
CA GLU A 14 -10.91 2.37 -1.58
C GLU A 14 -9.87 1.89 -0.57
N ASP A 15 -9.41 0.64 -0.67
CA ASP A 15 -8.36 0.11 0.20
C ASP A 15 -7.05 0.91 0.08
N ILE A 16 -6.69 1.28 -1.16
CA ILE A 16 -5.48 2.07 -1.43
C ILE A 16 -5.59 3.45 -0.77
N ARG A 17 -6.76 4.09 -0.90
CA ARG A 17 -7.04 5.38 -0.25
C ARG A 17 -7.01 5.26 1.27
N ALA A 18 -7.65 4.24 1.82
CA ALA A 18 -7.73 4.01 3.27
C ALA A 18 -6.34 3.77 3.87
N VAL A 19 -5.55 2.88 3.28
CA VAL A 19 -4.18 2.60 3.73
C VAL A 19 -3.32 3.84 3.68
N ARG A 20 -3.35 4.62 2.58
CA ARG A 20 -2.56 5.85 2.49
C ARG A 20 -2.98 6.88 3.56
N ARG A 21 -4.29 7.05 3.78
CA ARG A 21 -4.82 7.95 4.81
C ARG A 21 -4.42 7.51 6.22
N LEU A 22 -4.47 6.21 6.54
CA LEU A 22 -3.97 5.65 7.81
C LEU A 22 -2.51 5.98 8.05
N LEU A 23 -1.71 6.00 6.99
CA LEU A 23 -0.30 6.35 7.06
C LEU A 23 -0.06 7.87 7.10
N GLY A 24 -1.09 8.69 6.93
CA GLY A 24 -0.96 10.16 6.89
C GLY A 24 -0.11 10.64 5.71
N GLU A 25 0.03 9.82 4.66
CA GLU A 25 0.93 10.10 3.55
C GLU A 25 0.22 10.88 2.44
N SER A 26 0.93 11.83 1.81
CA SER A 26 0.46 12.41 0.55
C SER A 26 0.52 11.37 -0.57
N GLN A 27 -0.17 11.61 -1.69
CA GLN A 27 -0.03 10.74 -2.87
C GLN A 27 1.40 10.70 -3.43
N ALA A 28 2.20 11.75 -3.19
CA ALA A 28 3.58 11.82 -3.65
C ALA A 28 4.50 10.96 -2.78
N ASP A 29 4.38 11.08 -1.45
CA ASP A 29 5.17 10.30 -0.49
C ASP A 29 4.83 8.81 -0.62
N PHE A 30 3.54 8.50 -0.74
CA PHE A 30 3.08 7.14 -0.98
C PHE A 30 3.65 6.57 -2.29
N ALA A 31 3.74 7.37 -3.36
CA ALA A 31 4.31 6.92 -4.63
C ALA A 31 5.84 6.69 -4.54
N ALA A 32 6.55 7.50 -3.75
CA ALA A 32 7.98 7.41 -3.60
C ALA A 32 8.44 6.07 -3.00
N ARG A 33 7.66 5.48 -2.09
CA ARG A 33 7.88 4.12 -1.54
C ARG A 33 8.00 3.04 -2.62
N TRP A 34 7.48 3.32 -3.81
CA TRP A 34 7.39 2.40 -4.94
C TRP A 34 8.26 2.82 -6.13
N GLY A 35 9.07 3.89 -5.98
CA GLY A 35 9.76 4.50 -7.11
C GLY A 35 8.80 4.97 -8.22
N ARG A 36 7.58 5.37 -7.85
CA ARG A 36 6.54 5.82 -8.79
C ARG A 36 6.27 7.31 -8.64
N CYS A 37 5.63 7.88 -9.66
CA CYS A 37 5.15 9.25 -9.59
C CYS A 37 3.75 9.33 -8.95
N ARG A 38 3.43 10.50 -8.38
CA ARG A 38 2.11 10.82 -7.83
C ARG A 38 0.94 10.42 -8.73
N ARG A 39 1.09 10.58 -10.06
CA ARG A 39 0.03 10.27 -11.04
C ARG A 39 -0.33 8.78 -11.07
N SER A 40 0.59 7.90 -10.71
CA SER A 40 0.31 6.47 -10.54
C SER A 40 -0.66 6.25 -9.39
N VAL A 41 -0.42 6.87 -8.24
CA VAL A 41 -1.28 6.74 -7.06
C VAL A 41 -2.68 7.30 -7.33
N ILE A 42 -2.78 8.45 -8.02
CA ILE A 42 -4.10 8.99 -8.46
C ILE A 42 -4.87 7.95 -9.27
N ARG A 43 -4.20 7.25 -10.19
CA ARG A 43 -4.84 6.21 -11.00
C ARG A 43 -5.27 5.02 -10.16
N TRP A 44 -4.43 4.58 -9.23
CA TRP A 44 -4.72 3.47 -8.32
C TRP A 44 -5.89 3.78 -7.39
N GLU A 45 -5.94 4.97 -6.81
CA GLU A 45 -7.04 5.43 -5.96
C GLU A 45 -8.35 5.66 -6.71
N ARG A 46 -8.31 5.66 -8.06
CA ARG A 46 -9.50 5.77 -8.91
C ARG A 46 -10.00 4.42 -9.40
N TRP A 47 -9.10 3.49 -9.71
CA TRP A 47 -9.42 2.25 -10.44
C TRP A 47 -8.97 0.96 -9.76
N GLY A 48 -8.34 1.05 -8.59
CA GLY A 48 -7.64 -0.06 -7.96
C GLY A 48 -6.31 -0.35 -8.65
N HIS A 49 -5.60 -1.36 -8.15
CA HIS A 49 -4.34 -1.77 -8.75
C HIS A 49 -4.03 -3.24 -8.52
N ALA A 50 -3.49 -3.88 -9.57
CA ALA A 50 -2.89 -5.19 -9.48
C ALA A 50 -1.38 -5.04 -9.21
N PHE A 51 -0.99 -5.15 -7.94
CA PHE A 51 0.41 -5.20 -7.54
C PHE A 51 1.00 -6.52 -8.02
N ARG A 52 1.67 -6.52 -9.18
CA ARG A 52 2.29 -7.74 -9.73
C ARG A 52 3.62 -7.99 -9.04
N GLY A 53 3.92 -9.26 -8.77
CA GLY A 53 5.26 -9.69 -8.38
C GLY A 53 6.17 -9.60 -9.59
N THR A 54 6.77 -8.44 -9.85
CA THR A 54 7.79 -8.31 -10.88
C THR A 54 9.10 -8.81 -10.30
N GLY A 55 9.49 -10.04 -10.64
CA GLY A 55 10.80 -10.60 -10.33
C GLY A 55 11.88 -9.99 -11.21
N VAL A 56 12.08 -8.67 -11.10
CA VAL A 56 13.23 -8.02 -11.73
C VAL A 56 14.44 -8.34 -10.87
N ALA A 57 15.35 -9.16 -11.39
CA ALA A 57 16.60 -9.48 -10.70
C ALA A 57 17.36 -8.17 -10.41
N GLY A 58 17.68 -7.93 -9.13
CA GLY A 58 18.43 -6.75 -8.69
C GLY A 58 17.61 -5.58 -8.15
N LEU A 59 16.28 -5.68 -8.04
CA LEU A 59 15.47 -4.71 -7.28
C LEU A 59 15.10 -5.27 -5.89
N ASP A 60 15.43 -4.52 -4.84
CA ASP A 60 14.93 -4.74 -3.48
C ASP A 60 13.39 -4.75 -3.47
N ALA A 61 12.83 -5.64 -2.63
CA ALA A 61 11.39 -5.89 -2.37
C ALA A 61 10.45 -5.74 -3.59
N THR A 62 9.85 -6.86 -4.01
CA THR A 62 8.78 -6.82 -5.02
C THR A 62 7.69 -5.84 -4.61
N HIS A 63 7.03 -5.25 -5.60
CA HIS A 63 5.81 -4.48 -5.42
C HIS A 63 4.89 -5.08 -4.34
N ILE A 64 4.64 -6.39 -4.41
CA ILE A 64 3.73 -6.98 -3.43
C ILE A 64 4.28 -6.97 -1.99
N GLU A 65 5.59 -7.14 -1.80
CA GLU A 65 6.21 -7.04 -0.48
C GLU A 65 6.10 -5.62 0.08
N ILE A 66 6.30 -4.59 -0.76
CA ILE A 66 6.11 -3.20 -0.37
C ILE A 66 4.66 -2.95 0.07
N TRP A 67 3.66 -3.46 -0.65
CA TRP A 67 2.25 -3.34 -0.26
C TRP A 67 1.95 -4.08 1.05
N ALA A 68 2.42 -5.31 1.19
CA ALA A 68 2.24 -6.08 2.42
C ALA A 68 2.84 -5.37 3.64
N ASP A 69 4.06 -4.84 3.52
CA ASP A 69 4.71 -4.10 4.61
C ASP A 69 3.96 -2.79 4.91
N THR A 70 3.45 -2.10 3.88
CA THR A 70 2.59 -0.91 4.01
C THR A 70 1.30 -1.22 4.77
N CYS A 71 0.62 -2.33 4.44
CA CYS A 71 -0.58 -2.77 5.15
C CYS A 71 -0.28 -3.13 6.61
N LEU A 72 0.82 -3.84 6.87
CA LEU A 72 1.24 -4.17 8.22
C LEU A 72 1.52 -2.91 9.05
N GLU A 73 2.16 -1.91 8.45
CA GLU A 73 2.38 -0.61 9.09
C GLU A 73 1.04 0.09 9.41
N ALA A 74 0.11 0.15 8.46
CA ALA A 74 -1.21 0.73 8.66
C ALA A 74 -1.98 -0.01 9.77
N CYS A 75 -1.97 -1.34 9.79
CA CYS A 75 -2.56 -2.14 10.87
C CYS A 75 -1.93 -1.84 12.23
N ARG A 76 -0.61 -1.65 12.30
CA ARG A 76 0.07 -1.29 13.56
C ARG A 76 -0.35 0.08 14.06
N ARG A 77 -0.49 1.06 13.17
CA ARG A 77 -0.99 2.41 13.53
C ARG A 77 -2.42 2.35 14.05
N LEU A 78 -3.29 1.61 13.36
CA LEU A 78 -4.68 1.42 13.79
C LEU A 78 -4.80 0.74 15.15
N ARG A 79 -3.96 -0.27 15.44
CA ARG A 79 -3.95 -0.92 16.76
C ARG A 79 -3.45 -0.01 17.87
N ARG A 80 -2.54 0.91 17.55
CA ARG A 80 -2.01 1.89 18.51
C ARG A 80 -3.01 3.01 18.78
N ASP A 81 -3.75 3.42 17.76
CA ASP A 81 -4.76 4.47 17.83
C ASP A 81 -6.01 4.08 17.04
N PRO A 82 -7.00 3.45 17.71
CA PRO A 82 -8.25 3.04 17.07
C PRO A 82 -9.12 4.22 16.61
N SER A 83 -8.90 5.44 17.13
CA SER A 83 -9.68 6.62 16.71
C SER A 83 -9.45 6.99 15.24
N LEU A 84 -8.39 6.44 14.62
CA LEU A 84 -8.13 6.57 13.19
C LEU A 84 -9.22 5.92 12.34
N ILE A 85 -10.03 4.99 12.88
CA ILE A 85 -11.16 4.35 12.16
C ILE A 85 -12.21 5.39 11.73
N ASP A 86 -12.42 6.43 12.52
CA ASP A 86 -13.46 7.44 12.26
C ASP A 86 -13.09 8.41 11.12
N GLN A 87 -11.90 8.23 10.51
CA GLN A 87 -11.41 9.02 9.36
C GLN A 87 -11.69 8.35 8.00
N PHE A 88 -12.42 7.23 7.97
CA PHE A 88 -12.77 6.46 6.77
C PHE A 88 -14.17 6.76 6.25
#